data_AF-A0AAW2Y8H5-F1
#
_entry.id   AF-A0AAW2Y8H5-F1
#
_cell.length_a   1.000
_cell.length_b   1.000
_cell.length_c   1.000
_cell.angle_alpha   90.00
_cell.angle_beta   90.00
_cell.angle_gamma   90.00
#
_symmetry.space_group_name_H-M   'P 1'
#
loop_
_entity.id
_entity.type
_entity.pdbx_description
1 polymer ?
#
loop_
_entity_poly.entity_id
_entity_poly.type
_entity_poly.pdbx_seq_one_letter_code
_entity_poly.pdbx_strand_id
1 'polypeptide(L)'
;MSLQIIKVLEFWAEGEITNFIKVWALVFASLSYCFFAAKHVPTGFSRFLAILPVVVLNLVLPLTLHTMHLGGSSAFFLAWLANFKLLLFAFGKGPLSDPSVSLPRFAALACLPIKSAASAPASSVADEKLVRLKKTDKSSESKTVSPKIPIESQVAFKTSKKGLKSMWNYVTKGLLICLFLKLYDYTDMIHPKLTWVLYSFHIYFGLEIILAVFGGLAKAVVGIELEPQFDEPYLSASLQEFWGRRWNIMVTRILRPTVYEPVLYFSTMITGRKWAPLPAVMGSFLVSALMHELIFFYLGRNKPSGEITLFFMLHGVCLAIEVAIKKAVNGRWGLPRLIAGPLTVGFVMVTAFWLFFPEFLRCNSISRAFDEYAAMGAFVKDVGEALTFGTFHNVSVV
;
A
#
# COMPACT_ATOMS: atom_id res chain seq x y z
N MET A 1 -30.94 29.24 -0.24
CA MET A 1 -29.94 28.63 -1.16
C MET A 1 -29.18 27.46 -0.52
N SER A 2 -28.81 27.49 0.76
CA SER A 2 -28.07 26.37 1.40
C SER A 2 -28.87 25.06 1.55
N LEU A 3 -30.18 25.12 1.85
CA LEU A 3 -31.00 23.91 2.06
C LEU A 3 -31.18 23.04 0.80
N GLN A 4 -31.20 23.66 -0.39
CA GLN A 4 -31.27 22.93 -1.65
C GLN A 4 -29.93 22.28 -2.00
N ILE A 5 -28.81 22.95 -1.71
CA ILE A 5 -27.46 22.41 -1.93
C ILE A 5 -27.24 21.19 -1.02
N ILE A 6 -27.66 21.27 0.25
CA ILE A 6 -27.56 20.15 1.21
C ILE A 6 -28.35 18.92 0.70
N LYS A 7 -29.60 19.10 0.25
CA LYS A 7 -30.41 17.99 -0.29
C LYS A 7 -29.82 17.38 -1.57
N VAL A 8 -29.21 18.19 -2.43
CA VAL A 8 -28.54 17.71 -3.65
C VAL A 8 -27.30 16.89 -3.29
N LEU A 9 -26.53 17.33 -2.28
CA LEU A 9 -25.37 16.59 -1.78
C LEU A 9 -25.77 15.28 -1.09
N GLU A 10 -26.86 15.28 -0.32
CA GLU A 10 -27.42 14.10 0.33
C GLU A 10 -27.88 13.06 -0.70
N PHE A 11 -28.67 13.48 -1.69
CA PHE A 11 -29.11 12.60 -2.78
C PHE A 11 -27.93 12.05 -3.59
N TRP A 12 -26.91 12.88 -3.84
CA TRP A 12 -25.69 12.42 -4.51
C TRP A 12 -24.92 11.42 -3.66
N ALA A 13 -24.82 11.65 -2.35
CA ALA A 13 -24.18 10.73 -1.41
C ALA A 13 -24.94 9.39 -1.32
N GLU A 14 -26.27 9.41 -1.29
CA GLU A 14 -27.10 8.20 -1.35
C GLU A 14 -26.86 7.39 -2.65
N GLY A 15 -26.81 8.09 -3.80
CA GLY A 15 -26.50 7.48 -5.08
C GLY A 15 -25.10 6.86 -5.13
N GLU A 16 -24.10 7.57 -4.60
CA GLU A 16 -22.72 7.09 -4.52
C GLU A 16 -22.58 5.90 -3.56
N ILE A 17 -23.21 5.92 -2.38
CA ILE A 17 -23.22 4.79 -1.44
C ILE A 17 -23.88 3.58 -2.09
N THR A 18 -24.96 3.78 -2.84
CA THR A 18 -25.62 2.71 -3.60
C THR A 18 -24.68 2.11 -4.63
N ASN A 19 -23.94 2.93 -5.38
CA ASN A 19 -22.94 2.46 -6.34
C ASN A 19 -21.79 1.73 -5.64
N PHE A 20 -21.33 2.23 -4.50
CA PHE A 20 -20.32 1.58 -3.67
C PHE A 20 -20.76 0.18 -3.23
N ILE A 21 -21.99 0.04 -2.73
CA ILE A 21 -22.54 -1.27 -2.35
C ILE A 21 -22.59 -2.22 -3.55
N LYS A 22 -23.07 -1.76 -4.71
CA LYS A 22 -23.11 -2.56 -5.95
C LYS A 22 -21.71 -3.02 -6.39
N VAL A 23 -20.73 -2.12 -6.36
CA VAL A 23 -19.32 -2.42 -6.67
C VAL A 23 -18.81 -3.53 -5.76
N TRP A 24 -18.91 -3.36 -4.45
CA TRP A 24 -18.36 -4.32 -3.50
C TRP A 24 -19.12 -5.65 -3.46
N ALA A 25 -20.42 -5.65 -3.74
CA ALA A 25 -21.19 -6.87 -3.97
C ALA A 25 -20.67 -7.64 -5.19
N LEU A 26 -20.38 -6.94 -6.30
CA LEU A 26 -19.83 -7.57 -7.49
C LEU A 26 -18.39 -8.06 -7.29
N VAL A 27 -17.57 -7.33 -6.52
CA VAL A 27 -16.24 -7.79 -6.09
C VAL A 27 -16.35 -9.08 -5.28
N PHE A 28 -17.28 -9.15 -4.31
CA PHE A 28 -17.45 -10.35 -3.52
C PHE A 28 -17.91 -11.55 -4.38
N ALA A 29 -18.84 -11.32 -5.31
CA ALA A 29 -19.28 -12.34 -6.26
C ALA A 29 -18.14 -12.83 -7.17
N SER A 30 -17.31 -11.92 -7.70
CA SER A 30 -16.20 -12.26 -8.60
C SER A 30 -15.07 -12.99 -7.86
N LEU A 31 -14.77 -12.61 -6.61
CA LEU A 31 -13.83 -13.33 -5.75
C LEU A 31 -14.35 -14.70 -5.34
N SER A 32 -15.66 -14.83 -5.12
CA SER A 32 -16.31 -16.13 -4.90
C SER A 32 -16.14 -17.04 -6.11
N TYR A 33 -16.34 -16.50 -7.32
CA TYR A 33 -16.03 -17.22 -8.55
C TYR A 33 -14.55 -17.67 -8.59
N CYS A 34 -13.58 -16.79 -8.32
CA CYS A 34 -12.16 -17.18 -8.30
C CYS A 34 -11.87 -18.31 -7.29
N PHE A 35 -12.48 -18.24 -6.11
CA PHE A 35 -12.32 -19.24 -5.05
C PHE A 35 -12.81 -20.63 -5.48
N PHE A 36 -14.00 -20.71 -6.09
CA PHE A 36 -14.56 -21.98 -6.57
C PHE A 36 -13.88 -22.47 -7.84
N ALA A 37 -13.58 -21.57 -8.80
CA ALA A 37 -12.89 -21.93 -10.04
C ALA A 37 -11.53 -22.58 -9.77
N ALA A 38 -10.79 -22.11 -8.75
CA ALA A 38 -9.50 -22.68 -8.40
C ALA A 38 -9.55 -24.13 -7.89
N LYS A 39 -10.73 -24.63 -7.48
CA LYS A 39 -10.92 -26.05 -7.13
C LYS A 39 -10.94 -26.97 -8.35
N HIS A 40 -11.28 -26.41 -9.52
CA HIS A 40 -11.41 -27.16 -10.77
C HIS A 40 -10.30 -26.82 -11.78
N VAL A 41 -9.67 -25.65 -11.65
CA VAL A 41 -8.65 -25.18 -12.59
C VAL A 41 -7.24 -25.26 -11.95
N PRO A 42 -6.30 -25.99 -12.56
CA PRO A 42 -4.94 -26.15 -12.02
C PRO A 42 -4.16 -24.82 -12.01
N THR A 43 -3.23 -24.68 -11.08
CA THR A 43 -2.32 -23.53 -10.99
C THR A 43 -1.53 -23.35 -12.28
N GLY A 44 -1.24 -22.10 -12.63
CA GLY A 44 -0.47 -21.73 -13.81
C GLY A 44 -1.32 -20.95 -14.81
N PHE A 45 -1.01 -21.13 -16.10
CA PHE A 45 -1.61 -20.33 -17.17
C PHE A 45 -3.12 -20.53 -17.31
N SER A 46 -3.62 -21.76 -17.13
CA SER A 46 -5.07 -22.05 -17.19
C SER A 46 -5.86 -21.28 -16.13
N ARG A 47 -5.37 -21.26 -14.88
CA ARG A 47 -5.99 -20.48 -13.81
C ARG A 47 -5.85 -18.99 -14.03
N PHE A 48 -4.72 -18.52 -14.58
CA PHE A 48 -4.56 -17.13 -14.98
C PHE A 48 -5.64 -16.70 -15.98
N LEU A 49 -5.86 -17.47 -17.05
CA LEU A 49 -6.91 -17.18 -18.03
C LEU A 49 -8.31 -17.18 -17.40
N ALA A 50 -8.59 -18.11 -16.48
CA ALA A 50 -9.87 -18.17 -15.78
C ALA A 50 -10.12 -16.95 -14.87
N ILE A 51 -9.06 -16.36 -14.31
CA ILE A 51 -9.10 -15.21 -13.40
C ILE A 51 -9.00 -13.87 -14.13
N LEU A 52 -8.46 -13.84 -15.36
CA LEU A 52 -8.24 -12.62 -16.14
C LEU A 52 -9.51 -11.73 -16.28
N PRO A 53 -10.72 -12.27 -16.51
CA PRO A 53 -11.94 -11.45 -16.53
C PRO A 53 -12.18 -10.70 -15.21
N VAL A 54 -11.86 -11.32 -14.07
CA VAL A 54 -11.98 -10.70 -12.74
C VAL A 54 -10.92 -9.61 -12.54
N VAL A 55 -9.71 -9.81 -13.05
CA VAL A 55 -8.66 -8.79 -13.02
C VAL A 55 -9.09 -7.54 -13.80
N VAL A 56 -9.64 -7.73 -15.00
CA VAL A 56 -10.18 -6.63 -15.82
C VAL A 56 -11.35 -5.95 -15.10
N LEU A 57 -12.27 -6.73 -14.53
CA LEU A 57 -13.41 -6.19 -13.79
C LEU A 57 -12.96 -5.32 -12.61
N ASN A 58 -11.96 -5.75 -11.85
CA ASN A 58 -11.39 -4.97 -10.74
C ASN A 58 -10.72 -3.66 -11.18
N LEU A 59 -10.30 -3.54 -12.45
CA LEU A 59 -9.83 -2.27 -13.02
C LEU A 59 -10.98 -1.36 -13.44
N VAL A 60 -12.11 -1.92 -13.90
CA VAL A 60 -13.24 -1.11 -14.38
C VAL A 60 -14.13 -0.64 -13.23
N LEU A 61 -14.35 -1.48 -12.23
CA LEU A 61 -15.30 -1.20 -11.15
C LEU A 61 -15.08 0.13 -10.41
N PRO A 62 -13.85 0.53 -10.05
CA PRO A 62 -13.61 1.82 -9.40
C PRO A 62 -14.04 3.03 -10.26
N LEU A 63 -14.18 2.87 -11.58
CA LEU A 63 -14.66 3.95 -12.46
C LEU A 63 -16.13 4.33 -12.25
N THR A 64 -16.89 3.50 -11.52
CA THR A 64 -18.29 3.77 -11.20
C THR A 64 -18.46 4.65 -9.96
N LEU A 65 -17.36 4.92 -9.24
CA LEU A 65 -17.33 5.77 -8.05
C LEU A 65 -16.76 7.15 -8.41
N HIS A 66 -17.46 8.20 -7.98
CA HIS A 66 -17.14 9.59 -8.27
C HIS A 66 -16.52 10.34 -7.09
N THR A 67 -16.65 9.82 -5.87
CA THR A 67 -15.93 10.34 -4.70
C THR A 67 -14.45 10.02 -4.77
N MET A 68 -13.63 10.97 -4.36
CA MET A 68 -12.20 10.85 -4.18
C MET A 68 -11.87 9.76 -3.16
N HIS A 69 -12.47 9.77 -1.97
CA HIS A 69 -12.10 8.82 -0.92
C HIS A 69 -12.58 7.40 -1.21
N LEU A 70 -13.85 7.19 -1.61
CA LEU A 70 -14.33 5.82 -1.91
C LEU A 70 -13.76 5.31 -3.23
N GLY A 71 -13.73 6.14 -4.27
CA GLY A 71 -13.17 5.79 -5.57
C GLY A 71 -11.68 5.50 -5.50
N GLY A 72 -10.90 6.39 -4.87
CA GLY A 72 -9.46 6.22 -4.68
C GLY A 72 -9.11 5.00 -3.82
N SER A 73 -9.81 4.79 -2.70
CA SER A 73 -9.57 3.63 -1.84
C SER A 73 -9.98 2.32 -2.52
N SER A 74 -11.11 2.30 -3.23
CA SER A 74 -11.56 1.13 -3.99
C SER A 74 -10.60 0.81 -5.14
N ALA A 75 -10.13 1.81 -5.87
CA ALA A 75 -9.08 1.64 -6.88
C ALA A 75 -7.82 1.01 -6.28
N PHE A 76 -7.36 1.52 -5.15
CA PHE A 76 -6.19 0.99 -4.47
C PHE A 76 -6.36 -0.47 -4.04
N PHE A 77 -7.48 -0.83 -3.42
CA PHE A 77 -7.72 -2.20 -2.97
C PHE A 77 -7.99 -3.18 -4.12
N LEU A 78 -8.65 -2.75 -5.19
CA LEU A 78 -9.06 -3.62 -6.29
C LEU A 78 -8.00 -3.66 -7.39
N ALA A 79 -7.72 -2.52 -8.03
CA ALA A 79 -6.81 -2.42 -9.17
C ALA A 79 -5.37 -2.79 -8.79
N TRP A 80 -4.97 -2.49 -7.55
CA TRP A 80 -3.63 -2.83 -7.07
C TRP A 80 -3.60 -4.09 -6.21
N LEU A 81 -4.16 -4.07 -5.00
CA LEU A 81 -3.92 -5.16 -4.06
C LEU A 81 -4.57 -6.48 -4.50
N ALA A 82 -5.87 -6.48 -4.77
CA ALA A 82 -6.61 -7.68 -5.13
C ALA A 82 -6.04 -8.28 -6.42
N ASN A 83 -5.84 -7.46 -7.46
CA ASN A 83 -5.28 -7.93 -8.73
C ASN A 83 -3.89 -8.55 -8.57
N PHE A 84 -2.98 -7.93 -7.84
CA PHE A 84 -1.63 -8.47 -7.68
C PHE A 84 -1.64 -9.78 -6.88
N LYS A 85 -2.50 -9.89 -5.86
CA LYS A 85 -2.67 -11.15 -5.11
C LYS A 85 -3.37 -12.23 -5.92
N LEU A 86 -4.35 -11.89 -6.76
CA LEU A 86 -5.00 -12.81 -7.69
C LEU A 86 -4.03 -13.32 -8.76
N LEU A 87 -3.12 -12.48 -9.25
CA LEU A 87 -2.05 -12.90 -10.14
C LEU A 87 -1.11 -13.89 -9.46
N LEU A 88 -0.70 -13.65 -8.21
CA LEU A 88 0.08 -14.63 -7.45
C LEU A 88 -0.70 -15.95 -7.24
N PHE A 89 -1.98 -15.85 -6.88
CA PHE A 89 -2.88 -16.98 -6.69
C PHE A 89 -3.07 -17.83 -7.94
N ALA A 90 -3.10 -17.20 -9.12
CA ALA A 90 -3.15 -17.90 -10.40
C ALA A 90 -1.99 -18.90 -10.55
N PHE A 91 -0.81 -18.55 -10.04
CA PHE A 91 0.40 -19.38 -10.07
C PHE A 91 0.66 -20.14 -8.75
N GLY A 92 -0.35 -20.28 -7.89
CA GLY A 92 -0.23 -21.04 -6.63
C GLY A 92 0.68 -20.38 -5.58
N LYS A 93 0.89 -19.06 -5.66
CA LYS A 93 1.71 -18.29 -4.73
C LYS A 93 0.86 -17.45 -3.79
N GLY A 94 1.48 -17.02 -2.69
CA GLY A 94 0.88 -16.10 -1.73
C GLY A 94 -0.21 -16.72 -0.85
N PRO A 95 -0.78 -15.92 0.07
CA PRO A 95 -1.68 -16.41 1.11
C PRO A 95 -3.04 -16.90 0.60
N LEU A 96 -3.45 -16.49 -0.60
CA LEU A 96 -4.69 -16.93 -1.23
C LEU A 96 -4.64 -18.39 -1.70
N SER A 97 -3.43 -18.95 -1.86
CA SER A 97 -3.24 -20.32 -2.34
C SER A 97 -3.28 -21.37 -1.21
N ASP A 98 -3.48 -20.94 0.05
CA ASP A 98 -3.62 -21.83 1.19
C ASP A 98 -4.99 -22.54 1.15
N PRO A 99 -5.02 -23.89 1.08
CA PRO A 99 -6.27 -24.65 0.96
C PRO A 99 -7.16 -24.58 2.20
N SER A 100 -6.64 -24.13 3.35
CA SER A 100 -7.40 -23.97 4.60
C SER A 100 -8.23 -22.68 4.68
N VAL A 101 -8.06 -21.76 3.72
CA VAL A 101 -8.70 -20.45 3.74
C VAL A 101 -10.19 -20.58 3.37
N SER A 102 -11.07 -20.08 4.25
CA SER A 102 -12.50 -19.97 3.99
C SER A 102 -12.82 -18.84 3.01
N LEU A 103 -13.98 -18.87 2.35
CA LEU A 103 -14.37 -17.86 1.36
C LEU A 103 -14.34 -16.40 1.91
N PRO A 104 -14.91 -16.08 3.09
CA PRO A 104 -14.83 -14.72 3.63
C PRO A 104 -13.38 -14.27 3.88
N ARG A 105 -12.55 -15.20 4.37
CA ARG A 105 -11.12 -14.96 4.60
C ARG A 105 -10.35 -14.79 3.28
N PHE A 106 -10.72 -15.53 2.23
CA PHE A 106 -10.17 -15.37 0.89
C PHE A 106 -10.46 -13.98 0.34
N ALA A 107 -11.72 -13.53 0.41
CA ALA A 107 -12.12 -12.21 -0.05
C ALA A 107 -11.39 -11.08 0.73
N ALA A 108 -11.32 -11.21 2.05
CA ALA A 108 -10.60 -10.24 2.89
C ALA A 108 -9.09 -10.24 2.61
N LEU A 109 -8.46 -11.41 2.48
CA LEU A 109 -7.04 -11.51 2.12
C LEU A 109 -6.75 -10.95 0.73
N ALA A 110 -7.69 -11.04 -0.21
CA ALA A 110 -7.53 -10.47 -1.54
C ALA A 110 -7.56 -8.93 -1.48
N CYS A 111 -8.62 -8.34 -0.92
CA CYS A 111 -8.83 -6.90 -0.96
C CYS A 111 -8.04 -6.11 0.08
N LEU A 112 -7.76 -6.69 1.25
CA LEU A 112 -7.28 -5.96 2.43
C LEU A 112 -5.84 -6.32 2.81
N PRO A 113 -5.11 -5.42 3.48
CA PRO A 113 -3.71 -5.65 3.82
C PRO A 113 -3.51 -6.40 5.14
N ILE A 114 -3.89 -7.67 5.10
CA ILE A 114 -3.98 -8.57 6.25
C ILE A 114 -2.83 -9.60 6.20
N LYS A 115 -2.27 -9.96 7.37
CA LYS A 115 -1.36 -11.11 7.48
C LYS A 115 -2.11 -12.43 7.41
N SER A 116 -1.63 -13.37 6.60
CA SER A 116 -2.04 -14.77 6.81
C SER A 116 -1.36 -15.30 8.08
N ALA A 117 -2.10 -16.05 8.91
CA ALA A 117 -1.54 -16.66 10.12
C ALA A 117 -0.42 -17.67 9.81
N ALA A 118 -0.31 -18.12 8.55
CA ALA A 118 0.69 -19.06 8.06
C ALA A 118 2.05 -18.42 7.71
N SER A 119 2.23 -17.09 7.83
CA SER A 119 3.50 -16.43 7.50
C SER A 119 4.52 -16.40 8.66
N ALA A 120 4.55 -17.43 9.49
CA ALA A 120 5.80 -17.79 10.18
C ALA A 120 6.63 -18.60 9.17
N PRO A 121 7.91 -18.28 8.93
CA PRO A 121 8.67 -18.97 7.90
C PRO A 121 8.77 -20.46 8.21
N ALA A 122 8.06 -21.28 7.43
CA ALA A 122 8.31 -22.70 7.31
C ALA A 122 9.62 -22.91 6.53
N SER A 123 10.74 -22.65 7.21
CA SER A 123 12.08 -22.99 6.74
C SER A 123 12.90 -23.47 7.93
N SER A 124 12.60 -24.67 8.41
CA SER A 124 13.49 -25.37 9.35
C SER A 124 13.52 -26.89 9.18
N VAL A 125 12.63 -27.50 8.38
CA VAL A 125 12.58 -28.97 8.27
C VAL A 125 13.43 -29.53 7.11
N ALA A 126 13.74 -28.72 6.09
CA ALA A 126 14.55 -29.16 4.95
C ALA A 126 16.07 -29.13 5.25
N ASP A 127 16.54 -28.21 6.10
CA ASP A 127 17.96 -28.08 6.44
C ASP A 127 18.46 -29.18 7.39
N GLU A 128 17.59 -29.73 8.23
CA GLU A 128 18.01 -30.73 9.23
C GLU A 128 18.33 -32.10 8.61
N LYS A 129 17.64 -32.48 7.52
CA LYS A 129 17.93 -33.71 6.77
C LYS A 129 19.24 -33.62 5.97
N LEU A 130 19.59 -32.44 5.45
CA LEU A 130 20.82 -32.27 4.69
C LEU A 130 22.07 -32.21 5.58
N VAL A 131 21.92 -31.71 6.82
CA VAL A 131 23.02 -31.65 7.80
C VAL A 131 23.34 -33.02 8.40
N ARG A 132 22.35 -33.91 8.56
CA ARG A 132 22.56 -35.24 9.16
C ARG A 132 23.29 -36.22 8.23
N LEU A 133 23.15 -36.06 6.91
CA LEU A 133 23.83 -36.89 5.89
C LEU A 133 25.31 -36.54 5.69
N LYS A 134 25.79 -35.40 6.20
CA LYS A 134 27.16 -34.92 5.99
C LYS A 134 28.11 -35.15 7.18
N LYS A 135 27.62 -35.70 8.30
CA LYS A 135 28.40 -35.84 9.54
C LYS A 135 29.06 -37.22 9.73
N THR A 136 28.80 -38.16 8.83
CA THR A 136 29.48 -39.46 8.75
C THR A 136 30.20 -39.54 7.42
N ASP A 137 31.36 -38.86 7.34
CA ASP A 137 32.56 -39.45 6.73
C ASP A 137 33.74 -38.47 6.72
N LYS A 138 34.88 -39.01 7.18
CA LYS A 138 36.28 -38.68 6.85
C LYS A 138 36.97 -37.50 7.55
N SER A 139 37.76 -37.92 8.54
CA SER A 139 39.12 -37.47 8.81
C SER A 139 40.05 -37.65 7.60
N SER A 140 40.83 -36.62 7.26
CA SER A 140 42.27 -36.70 6.93
C SER A 140 42.74 -35.36 6.36
N GLU A 141 43.90 -34.92 6.83
CA GLU A 141 44.58 -33.65 6.55
C GLU A 141 44.93 -33.41 5.07
N SER A 142 44.90 -32.15 4.64
CA SER A 142 45.90 -31.55 3.74
C SER A 142 45.73 -30.04 3.65
N LYS A 143 46.86 -29.32 3.75
CA LYS A 143 46.98 -27.86 3.69
C LYS A 143 46.84 -27.38 2.24
N THR A 144 45.95 -26.43 1.98
CA THR A 144 46.09 -25.50 0.85
C THR A 144 45.32 -24.20 1.13
N VAL A 145 46.01 -23.08 0.96
CA VAL A 145 45.50 -21.72 1.18
C VAL A 145 44.49 -21.39 0.08
N SER A 146 43.31 -20.89 0.48
CA SER A 146 42.31 -20.29 -0.41
C SER A 146 41.44 -19.28 0.36
N PRO A 147 40.95 -18.22 -0.29
CA PRO A 147 40.61 -16.96 0.36
C PRO A 147 39.29 -17.03 1.13
N LYS A 148 39.29 -16.44 2.34
CA LYS A 148 38.06 -16.17 3.12
C LYS A 148 37.20 -15.17 2.37
N ILE A 149 36.17 -15.66 1.68
CA ILE A 149 35.03 -14.87 1.23
C ILE A 149 34.05 -14.84 2.41
N PRO A 150 33.75 -13.68 3.03
CA PRO A 150 32.62 -13.59 3.94
C PRO A 150 31.35 -13.62 3.08
N ILE A 151 30.68 -14.77 3.06
CA ILE A 151 29.30 -14.85 2.61
C ILE A 151 28.48 -14.12 3.68
N GLU A 152 28.29 -12.82 3.48
CA GLU A 152 27.33 -12.01 4.23
C GLU A 152 25.91 -12.34 3.73
N SER A 153 25.51 -13.59 3.95
CA SER A 153 24.11 -13.99 3.89
C SER A 153 23.48 -13.69 5.24
N GLN A 154 22.26 -13.18 5.21
CA GLN A 154 21.40 -12.80 6.34
C GLN A 154 21.50 -11.33 6.75
N VAL A 155 20.96 -10.46 5.88
CA VAL A 155 20.14 -9.35 6.39
C VAL A 155 18.91 -10.00 7.04
N ALA A 156 19.08 -10.40 8.31
CA ALA A 156 17.99 -10.87 9.14
C ALA A 156 16.91 -9.79 9.16
N PHE A 157 15.76 -10.10 8.59
CA PHE A 157 14.58 -9.26 8.66
C PHE A 157 14.13 -9.28 10.12
N LYS A 158 14.59 -8.31 10.92
CA LYS A 158 13.95 -7.99 12.20
C LYS A 158 12.55 -7.48 11.87
N THR A 159 11.59 -8.39 11.71
CA THR A 159 10.18 -8.04 11.86
C THR A 159 9.99 -7.59 13.29
N SER A 160 9.99 -6.27 13.49
CA SER A 160 9.52 -5.66 14.73
C SER A 160 8.12 -6.20 15.02
N LYS A 161 7.92 -6.81 16.19
CA LYS A 161 6.61 -7.11 16.78
C LYS A 161 5.91 -5.79 17.18
N LYS A 162 5.71 -4.86 16.24
CA LYS A 162 4.80 -3.74 16.45
C LYS A 162 3.47 -4.12 15.80
N GLY A 163 2.52 -4.49 16.65
CA GLY A 163 1.11 -4.49 16.28
C GLY A 163 0.64 -3.09 15.90
N LEU A 164 -0.67 -2.93 15.74
CA LEU A 164 -1.34 -1.66 15.51
C LEU A 164 -0.71 -0.58 16.42
N LYS A 165 -0.32 0.58 15.86
CA LYS A 165 0.25 1.68 16.66
C LYS A 165 -0.74 2.03 17.78
N SER A 166 -0.23 2.57 18.90
CA SER A 166 -1.09 3.02 20.02
C SER A 166 -2.27 3.83 19.48
N MET A 167 -3.49 3.55 19.94
CA MET A 167 -4.70 4.26 19.46
C MET A 167 -4.55 5.78 19.54
N TRP A 168 -3.79 6.26 20.52
CA TRP A 168 -3.42 7.66 20.68
C TRP A 168 -2.68 8.26 19.49
N ASN A 169 -1.90 7.48 18.74
CA ASN A 169 -1.21 7.94 17.53
C ASN A 169 -2.20 8.30 16.41
N TYR A 170 -3.27 7.50 16.26
CA TYR A 170 -4.33 7.78 15.28
C TYR A 170 -5.18 8.97 15.72
N VAL A 171 -5.51 9.06 17.01
CA VAL A 171 -6.24 10.21 17.57
C VAL A 171 -5.45 11.51 17.39
N THR A 172 -4.16 11.54 17.72
CA THR A 172 -3.35 12.76 17.53
C THR A 172 -3.24 13.16 16.08
N LYS A 173 -3.06 12.21 15.15
CA LYS A 173 -3.06 12.48 13.70
C LYS A 173 -4.40 12.98 13.19
N GLY A 174 -5.52 12.43 13.69
CA GLY A 174 -6.86 12.92 13.38
C GLY A 174 -7.05 14.37 13.83
N LEU A 175 -6.63 14.71 15.05
CA LEU A 175 -6.66 16.08 15.55
C LEU A 175 -5.78 17.03 14.73
N LEU A 176 -4.59 16.57 14.29
CA LEU A 176 -3.72 17.34 13.40
C LEU A 176 -4.36 17.59 12.04
N ILE A 177 -5.09 16.62 11.47
CA ILE A 177 -5.87 16.84 10.24
C ILE A 177 -6.93 17.92 10.48
N CYS A 178 -7.69 17.86 11.58
CA CYS A 178 -8.67 18.89 11.91
C CYS A 178 -8.03 20.27 12.05
N LEU A 179 -6.82 20.35 12.63
CA LEU A 179 -6.04 21.59 12.70
C LEU A 179 -5.63 22.07 11.30
N PHE A 180 -5.15 21.18 10.43
CA PHE A 180 -4.79 21.52 9.06
C PHE A 180 -5.98 22.04 8.27
N LEU A 181 -7.17 21.44 8.43
CA LEU A 181 -8.40 21.91 7.81
C LEU A 181 -8.69 23.38 8.18
N LYS A 182 -8.52 23.76 9.46
CA LYS A 182 -8.65 25.17 9.89
C LYS A 182 -7.54 26.07 9.36
N LEU A 183 -6.31 25.57 9.24
CA LEU A 183 -5.19 26.36 8.70
C LEU A 183 -5.36 26.63 7.20
N TYR A 184 -6.10 25.79 6.49
CA TYR A 184 -6.37 25.98 5.07
C TYR A 184 -7.33 27.16 4.80
N ASP A 185 -8.17 27.55 5.76
CA ASP A 185 -8.96 28.80 5.65
C ASP A 185 -8.07 30.06 5.59
N TYR A 186 -6.79 29.92 5.96
CA TYR A 186 -5.81 31.00 5.97
C TYR A 186 -4.70 30.79 4.92
N THR A 187 -4.90 29.92 3.92
CA THR A 187 -3.87 29.67 2.89
C THR A 187 -3.44 30.91 2.15
N ASP A 188 -4.33 31.90 1.99
CA ASP A 188 -4.02 33.16 1.29
C ASP A 188 -2.98 34.02 2.03
N MET A 189 -2.81 33.81 3.34
CA MET A 189 -1.82 34.49 4.17
C MET A 189 -0.54 33.66 4.37
N ILE A 190 -0.54 32.39 3.97
CA ILE A 190 0.57 31.45 4.19
C ILE A 190 1.37 31.33 2.89
N HIS A 191 2.71 31.35 3.01
CA HIS A 191 3.58 31.18 1.85
C HIS A 191 3.28 29.83 1.13
N PRO A 192 3.09 29.81 -0.21
CA PRO A 192 2.62 28.63 -0.96
C PRO A 192 3.41 27.34 -0.70
N LYS A 193 4.74 27.44 -0.58
CA LYS A 193 5.62 26.30 -0.26
C LYS A 193 5.33 25.69 1.12
N LEU A 194 4.97 26.51 2.12
CA LEU A 194 4.61 26.02 3.45
C LEU A 194 3.27 25.27 3.39
N THR A 195 2.33 25.73 2.57
CA THR A 195 1.08 25.03 2.30
C THR A 195 1.31 23.64 1.72
N TRP A 196 2.26 23.48 0.80
CA TRP A 196 2.62 22.15 0.25
C TRP A 196 3.26 21.21 1.29
N VAL A 197 4.02 21.76 2.24
CA VAL A 197 4.50 20.97 3.40
C VAL A 197 3.32 20.48 4.23
N LEU A 198 2.34 21.34 4.53
CA LEU A 198 1.12 20.96 5.25
C LEU A 198 0.34 19.88 4.49
N TYR A 199 0.20 19.99 3.17
CA TYR A 199 -0.42 18.95 2.34
C TYR A 199 0.32 17.62 2.41
N SER A 200 1.65 17.64 2.46
CA SER A 200 2.45 16.42 2.61
C SER A 200 2.11 15.66 3.90
N PHE A 201 1.98 16.38 5.02
CA PHE A 201 1.56 15.80 6.28
C PHE A 201 0.11 15.35 6.26
N HIS A 202 -0.79 16.13 5.64
CA HIS A 202 -2.20 15.76 5.49
C HIS A 202 -2.34 14.43 4.71
N ILE A 203 -1.66 14.28 3.58
CA ILE A 203 -1.69 13.05 2.78
C ILE A 203 -1.17 11.87 3.61
N TYR A 204 -0.04 12.05 4.31
CA TYR A 204 0.52 10.99 5.16
C TYR A 204 -0.47 10.54 6.24
N PHE A 205 -1.01 11.48 7.03
CA PHE A 205 -1.94 11.17 8.11
C PHE A 205 -3.27 10.61 7.58
N GLY A 206 -3.80 11.18 6.50
CA GLY A 206 -5.04 10.73 5.86
C GLY A 206 -4.94 9.31 5.36
N LEU A 207 -3.88 8.96 4.62
CA LEU A 207 -3.64 7.59 4.16
C LEU A 207 -3.53 6.60 5.32
N GLU A 208 -2.81 6.97 6.39
CA GLU A 208 -2.65 6.10 7.55
C GLU A 208 -3.97 5.86 8.30
N ILE A 209 -4.81 6.91 8.46
CA ILE A 209 -6.12 6.79 9.11
C ILE A 209 -7.08 5.97 8.26
N ILE A 210 -7.18 6.25 6.95
CA ILE A 210 -8.07 5.50 6.04
C ILE A 210 -7.71 4.01 6.07
N LEU A 211 -6.42 3.67 5.94
CA LEU A 211 -5.98 2.29 5.99
C LEU A 211 -6.20 1.65 7.37
N ALA A 212 -6.05 2.40 8.46
CA ALA A 212 -6.34 1.92 9.81
C ALA A 212 -7.84 1.65 10.03
N VAL A 213 -8.73 2.49 9.52
CA VAL A 213 -10.19 2.29 9.57
C VAL A 213 -10.56 1.01 8.84
N PHE A 214 -10.11 0.84 7.59
CA PHE A 214 -10.35 -0.40 6.84
C PHE A 214 -9.75 -1.63 7.54
N GLY A 215 -8.59 -1.48 8.19
CA GLY A 215 -8.01 -2.57 8.98
C GLY A 215 -8.76 -2.91 10.26
N GLY A 216 -9.32 -1.91 10.95
CA GLY A 216 -10.18 -2.12 12.10
C GLY A 216 -11.46 -2.86 11.72
N LEU A 217 -12.09 -2.46 10.62
CA LEU A 217 -13.26 -3.14 10.06
C LEU A 217 -12.93 -4.59 9.67
N ALA A 218 -11.79 -4.81 9.00
CA ALA A 218 -11.31 -6.15 8.65
C ALA A 218 -11.11 -7.04 9.88
N LYS A 219 -10.51 -6.47 10.94
CA LYS A 219 -10.27 -7.17 12.21
C LYS A 219 -11.59 -7.54 12.89
N ALA A 220 -12.59 -6.66 12.88
CA ALA A 220 -13.89 -6.92 13.48
C ALA A 220 -14.64 -8.05 12.76
N VAL A 221 -14.58 -8.11 11.42
CA VAL A 221 -15.33 -9.09 10.63
C VAL A 221 -14.60 -10.43 10.50
N VAL A 222 -13.28 -10.42 10.35
CA VAL A 222 -12.48 -11.62 10.00
C VAL A 222 -11.53 -12.05 11.13
N GLY A 223 -11.38 -11.23 12.18
CA GLY A 223 -10.54 -11.54 13.34
C GLY A 223 -9.04 -11.41 13.08
N ILE A 224 -8.62 -10.79 11.98
CA ILE A 224 -7.19 -10.70 11.61
C ILE A 224 -6.70 -9.25 11.69
N GLU A 225 -5.54 -9.07 12.31
CA GLU A 225 -4.91 -7.76 12.45
C GLU A 225 -4.29 -7.27 11.14
N LEU A 226 -4.48 -5.97 10.88
CA LEU A 226 -3.84 -5.26 9.79
C LEU A 226 -2.36 -5.01 10.10
N GLU A 227 -1.54 -5.00 9.07
CA GLU A 227 -0.14 -4.58 9.22
C GLU A 227 -0.04 -3.07 9.39
N PRO A 228 0.93 -2.56 10.19
CA PRO A 228 1.26 -1.15 10.14
C PRO A 228 1.73 -0.81 8.72
N GLN A 229 1.10 0.20 8.11
CA GLN A 229 1.35 0.59 6.73
C GLN A 229 2.50 1.58 6.58
N PHE A 230 2.75 2.34 7.65
CA PHE A 230 3.82 3.32 7.72
C PHE A 230 4.63 3.17 9.01
N ASP A 231 5.95 3.28 8.91
CA ASP A 231 6.88 3.24 10.05
C ASP A 231 7.72 4.52 10.11
N GLU A 232 7.08 5.62 10.50
CA GLU A 232 7.66 6.96 10.69
C GLU A 232 8.65 7.34 9.56
N PRO A 233 8.13 7.62 8.35
CA PRO A 233 8.95 7.83 7.15
C PRO A 233 9.88 9.04 7.23
N TYR A 234 9.58 10.02 8.08
CA TYR A 234 10.43 11.18 8.33
C TYR A 234 11.74 10.84 9.07
N LEU A 235 11.88 9.63 9.62
CA LEU A 235 13.12 9.15 10.27
C LEU A 235 14.03 8.36 9.30
N SER A 236 13.76 8.39 8.00
CA SER A 236 14.53 7.64 7.00
C SER A 236 15.91 8.26 6.78
N ALA A 237 16.97 7.49 6.98
CA ALA A 237 18.34 7.94 6.73
C ALA A 237 18.84 7.64 5.31
N SER A 238 18.01 7.02 4.46
CA SER A 238 18.31 6.71 3.06
C SER A 238 17.05 6.48 2.25
N LEU A 239 17.11 6.57 0.92
CA LEU A 239 15.95 6.30 0.05
C LEU A 239 15.54 4.84 0.14
N GLN A 240 16.51 3.94 0.34
CA GLN A 240 16.24 2.52 0.56
C GLN A 240 15.42 2.27 1.81
N GLU A 241 15.70 3.02 2.89
CA GLU A 241 14.95 2.91 4.13
C GLU A 241 13.55 3.52 3.99
N PHE A 242 13.45 4.67 3.31
CA PHE A 242 12.18 5.34 3.03
C PHE A 242 11.22 4.43 2.25
N TRP A 243 11.58 4.05 1.01
CA TRP A 243 10.70 3.27 0.13
C TRP A 243 10.60 1.80 0.52
N GLY A 244 11.66 1.22 1.10
CA GLY A 244 11.72 -0.21 1.37
C GLY A 244 11.13 -0.64 2.70
N ARG A 245 11.10 0.25 3.71
CA ARG A 245 10.79 -0.15 5.09
C ARG A 245 9.81 0.76 5.82
N ARG A 246 9.64 2.01 5.40
CA ARG A 246 8.92 3.01 6.19
C ARG A 246 7.71 3.61 5.49
N TRP A 247 7.77 3.77 4.18
CA TRP A 247 6.68 4.27 3.36
C TRP A 247 5.89 3.13 2.74
N ASN A 248 4.56 3.11 2.94
CA ASN A 248 3.61 2.18 2.33
C ASN A 248 4.14 0.73 2.23
N ILE A 249 4.39 0.13 3.39
CA ILE A 249 5.06 -1.18 3.51
C ILE A 249 4.29 -2.27 2.76
N MET A 250 2.97 -2.15 2.68
CA MET A 250 2.13 -3.07 1.92
C MET A 250 2.40 -3.02 0.42
N VAL A 251 2.62 -1.85 -0.18
CA VAL A 251 3.02 -1.76 -1.59
C VAL A 251 4.35 -2.49 -1.81
N THR A 252 5.33 -2.30 -0.92
CA THR A 252 6.60 -3.01 -1.01
C THR A 252 6.44 -4.52 -0.85
N ARG A 253 5.54 -4.96 0.06
CA ARG A 253 5.24 -6.38 0.27
C ARG A 253 4.54 -7.04 -0.90
N ILE A 254 3.68 -6.31 -1.64
CA ILE A 254 3.01 -6.87 -2.81
C ILE A 254 3.93 -6.88 -4.03
N LEU A 255 4.70 -5.79 -4.25
CA LEU A 255 5.63 -5.67 -5.37
C LEU A 255 6.81 -6.65 -5.29
N ARG A 256 7.21 -7.04 -4.07
CA ARG A 256 8.32 -7.98 -3.87
C ARG A 256 8.10 -9.33 -4.58
N PRO A 257 7.07 -10.12 -4.25
CA PRO A 257 6.81 -11.41 -4.90
C PRO A 257 6.24 -11.28 -6.32
N THR A 258 5.57 -10.17 -6.67
CA THR A 258 4.95 -10.02 -8.00
C THR A 258 5.91 -9.50 -9.06
N VAL A 259 6.85 -8.63 -8.69
CA VAL A 259 7.75 -7.93 -9.63
C VAL A 259 9.20 -8.14 -9.26
N TYR A 260 9.61 -7.76 -8.05
CA TYR A 260 11.02 -7.74 -7.67
C TYR A 260 11.68 -9.11 -7.79
N GLU A 261 11.09 -10.16 -7.20
CA GLU A 261 11.65 -11.51 -7.18
C GLU A 261 11.70 -12.15 -8.58
N PRO A 262 10.61 -12.10 -9.39
CA PRO A 262 10.68 -12.54 -10.78
C PRO A 262 11.75 -11.80 -11.59
N VAL A 263 11.78 -10.47 -11.55
CA VAL A 263 12.76 -9.67 -12.30
C VAL A 263 14.18 -9.93 -11.81
N LEU A 264 14.37 -10.08 -10.49
CA LEU A 264 15.66 -10.45 -9.91
C LEU A 264 16.12 -11.80 -10.46
N TYR A 265 15.26 -12.81 -10.43
CA TYR A 265 15.58 -14.15 -10.94
C TYR A 265 16.03 -14.10 -12.40
N PHE A 266 15.27 -13.46 -13.29
CA PHE A 266 15.67 -13.29 -14.69
C PHE A 266 16.97 -12.48 -14.83
N SER A 267 17.12 -11.41 -14.06
CA SER A 267 18.30 -10.54 -14.11
C SER A 267 19.56 -11.23 -13.61
N THR A 268 19.46 -12.21 -12.70
CA THR A 268 20.63 -12.99 -12.25
C THR A 268 21.24 -13.83 -13.36
N MET A 269 20.43 -14.26 -14.33
CA MET A 269 20.91 -15.02 -15.49
C MET A 269 21.68 -14.15 -16.47
N ILE A 270 21.30 -12.87 -16.59
CA ILE A 270 21.86 -11.94 -17.59
C ILE A 270 23.03 -11.13 -17.04
N THR A 271 22.86 -10.51 -15.86
CA THR A 271 23.79 -9.51 -15.29
C THR A 271 24.63 -10.04 -14.13
N GLY A 272 24.39 -11.29 -13.72
CA GLY A 272 25.02 -11.91 -12.57
C GLY A 272 24.44 -11.46 -11.22
N ARG A 273 24.69 -12.26 -10.18
CA ARG A 273 24.09 -12.08 -8.83
C ARG A 273 24.41 -10.73 -8.19
N LYS A 274 25.57 -10.13 -8.51
CA LYS A 274 26.00 -8.86 -7.93
C LYS A 274 25.13 -7.69 -8.40
N TRP A 275 24.74 -7.66 -9.68
CA TRP A 275 24.07 -6.51 -10.30
C TRP A 275 22.58 -6.74 -10.59
N ALA A 276 22.10 -7.98 -10.53
CA ALA A 276 20.69 -8.33 -10.68
C ALA A 276 19.69 -7.53 -9.81
N PRO A 277 20.05 -7.04 -8.60
CA PRO A 277 19.16 -6.17 -7.85
C PRO A 277 18.85 -4.81 -8.51
N LEU A 278 19.71 -4.28 -9.40
CA LEU A 278 19.46 -2.98 -10.02
C LEU A 278 18.27 -3.03 -10.99
N PRO A 279 18.22 -3.96 -11.98
CA PRO A 279 17.03 -4.09 -12.82
C PRO A 279 15.78 -4.46 -12.01
N ALA A 280 15.91 -5.25 -10.95
CA ALA A 280 14.79 -5.61 -10.08
C ALA A 280 14.19 -4.39 -9.34
N VAL A 281 15.04 -3.48 -8.85
CA VAL A 281 14.60 -2.20 -8.29
C VAL A 281 13.89 -1.36 -9.36
N MET A 282 14.50 -1.20 -10.54
CA MET A 282 13.91 -0.43 -11.63
C MET A 282 12.55 -0.97 -12.07
N GLY A 283 12.42 -2.29 -12.24
CA GLY A 283 11.15 -2.92 -12.59
C GLY A 283 10.07 -2.71 -11.52
N SER A 284 10.45 -2.78 -10.23
CA SER A 284 9.52 -2.53 -9.12
C SER A 284 9.03 -1.08 -9.10
N PHE A 285 9.93 -0.13 -9.33
CA PHE A 285 9.58 1.29 -9.42
C PHE A 285 8.74 1.60 -10.66
N LEU A 286 9.02 0.98 -11.81
CA LEU A 286 8.22 1.14 -13.02
C LEU A 286 6.78 0.64 -12.82
N VAL A 287 6.60 -0.56 -12.26
CA VAL A 287 5.25 -1.08 -11.99
C VAL A 287 4.54 -0.21 -10.95
N SER A 288 5.24 0.23 -9.91
CA SER A 288 4.70 1.19 -8.94
C SER A 288 4.28 2.51 -9.61
N ALA A 289 5.10 3.03 -10.52
CA ALA A 289 4.88 4.28 -11.25
C ALA A 289 3.56 4.21 -12.05
N LEU A 290 3.39 3.15 -12.83
CA LEU A 290 2.18 2.91 -13.62
C LEU A 290 0.94 2.75 -12.75
N MET A 291 1.05 2.08 -11.60
CA MET A 291 -0.07 1.94 -10.67
C MET A 291 -0.47 3.27 -10.03
N HIS A 292 0.50 4.15 -9.73
CA HIS A 292 0.18 5.48 -9.21
C HIS A 292 -0.42 6.38 -10.29
N GLU A 293 0.08 6.33 -11.52
CA GLU A 293 -0.53 7.03 -12.65
C GLU A 293 -2.00 6.61 -12.84
N LEU A 294 -2.27 5.31 -12.73
CA LEU A 294 -3.62 4.76 -12.77
C LEU A 294 -4.48 5.25 -11.58
N ILE A 295 -3.93 5.31 -10.36
CA ILE A 295 -4.64 5.87 -9.20
C ILE A 295 -4.98 7.34 -9.41
N PHE A 296 -4.04 8.14 -9.91
CA PHE A 296 -4.28 9.54 -10.24
C PHE A 296 -5.35 9.70 -11.32
N PHE A 297 -5.39 8.79 -12.29
CA PHE A 297 -6.47 8.73 -13.26
C PHE A 297 -7.83 8.46 -12.59
N TYR A 298 -7.93 7.53 -11.64
CA TYR A 298 -9.19 7.31 -10.89
C TYR A 298 -9.59 8.53 -10.05
N LEU A 299 -8.60 9.17 -9.40
CA LEU A 299 -8.83 10.34 -8.56
C LEU A 299 -9.32 11.53 -9.39
N GLY A 300 -8.59 11.93 -10.43
CA GLY A 300 -8.88 13.15 -11.19
C GLY A 300 -9.74 12.98 -12.44
N ARG A 301 -9.86 11.75 -12.99
CA ARG A 301 -10.43 11.46 -14.33
C ARG A 301 -9.80 12.26 -15.48
N ASN A 302 -8.60 12.78 -15.22
CA ASN A 302 -7.83 13.51 -16.20
C ASN A 302 -6.85 12.58 -16.90
N LYS A 303 -6.48 12.88 -18.15
CA LYS A 303 -5.48 12.10 -18.88
C LYS A 303 -4.17 12.01 -18.09
N PRO A 304 -3.50 10.85 -18.07
CA PRO A 304 -2.21 10.67 -17.42
C PRO A 304 -1.17 11.57 -18.10
N SER A 305 -0.43 12.35 -17.33
CA SER A 305 0.61 13.25 -17.85
C SER A 305 1.99 12.59 -17.89
N GLY A 306 2.17 11.52 -17.09
CA GLY A 306 3.46 10.87 -16.93
C GLY A 306 4.39 11.54 -15.92
N GLU A 307 4.02 12.69 -15.31
CA GLU A 307 4.86 13.34 -14.29
C GLU A 307 5.00 12.48 -13.03
N ILE A 308 3.93 11.80 -12.62
CA ILE A 308 3.97 10.81 -11.53
C ILE A 308 4.86 9.63 -11.91
N THR A 309 4.76 9.19 -13.16
CA THR A 309 5.65 8.14 -13.66
C THR A 309 7.13 8.56 -13.58
N LEU A 310 7.44 9.81 -13.97
CA LEU A 310 8.78 10.38 -13.88
C LEU A 310 9.26 10.48 -12.43
N PHE A 311 8.40 10.88 -11.49
CA PHE A 311 8.72 10.93 -10.06
C PHE A 311 9.22 9.57 -9.55
N PHE A 312 8.45 8.50 -9.77
CA PHE A 312 8.86 7.17 -9.32
C PHE A 312 10.09 6.66 -10.06
N MET A 313 10.21 6.90 -11.36
CA MET A 313 11.39 6.48 -12.11
C MET A 313 12.66 7.18 -11.64
N LEU A 314 12.60 8.48 -11.35
CA LEU A 314 13.71 9.24 -10.76
C LEU A 314 14.14 8.63 -9.43
N HIS A 315 13.19 8.36 -8.53
CA HIS A 315 13.47 7.71 -7.24
C HIS A 315 14.04 6.30 -7.41
N GLY A 316 13.57 5.55 -8.41
CA GLY A 316 14.08 4.23 -8.77
C GLY A 316 15.55 4.28 -9.20
N VAL A 317 15.92 5.24 -10.05
CA VAL A 317 17.31 5.47 -10.49
C VAL A 317 18.18 5.89 -9.31
N CYS A 318 17.74 6.85 -8.50
CA CYS A 318 18.48 7.30 -7.32
C CYS A 318 18.70 6.15 -6.33
N LEU A 319 17.69 5.31 -6.10
CA LEU A 319 17.82 4.13 -5.25
C LEU A 319 18.77 3.09 -5.84
N ALA A 320 18.73 2.86 -7.16
CA ALA A 320 19.66 1.96 -7.84
C ALA A 320 21.11 2.46 -7.69
N ILE A 321 21.35 3.76 -7.85
CA ILE A 321 22.65 4.40 -7.60
C ILE A 321 23.07 4.22 -6.14
N GLU A 322 22.17 4.46 -5.19
CA GLU A 322 22.44 4.28 -3.76
C GLU A 322 22.87 2.82 -3.46
N VAL A 323 22.18 1.83 -4.04
CA VAL A 323 22.53 0.41 -3.92
C VAL A 323 23.87 0.11 -4.57
N ALA A 324 24.17 0.69 -5.72
CA ALA A 324 25.45 0.52 -6.41
C ALA A 324 26.62 1.09 -5.60
N ILE A 325 26.47 2.30 -5.04
CA ILE A 325 27.48 2.95 -4.18
C ILE A 325 27.71 2.10 -2.92
N LYS A 326 26.63 1.70 -2.22
CA LYS A 326 26.74 0.85 -1.02
C LYS A 326 27.50 -0.45 -1.30
N LYS A 327 27.27 -1.05 -2.47
CA LYS A 327 27.98 -2.25 -2.93
C LYS A 327 29.42 -2.00 -3.35
N ALA A 328 29.72 -0.85 -3.95
CA ALA A 328 31.09 -0.50 -4.37
C ALA A 328 31.99 -0.21 -3.17
N VAL A 329 31.44 0.40 -2.12
CA VAL A 329 32.19 0.80 -0.91
C VAL A 329 32.18 -0.30 0.17
N ASN A 330 31.58 -1.48 -0.11
CA ASN A 330 31.47 -2.61 0.83
C ASN A 330 30.97 -2.20 2.23
N GLY A 331 30.05 -1.24 2.32
CA GLY A 331 29.52 -0.74 3.59
C GLY A 331 30.52 0.00 4.49
N ARG A 332 31.75 0.29 4.04
CA ARG A 332 32.79 0.91 4.86
C ARG A 332 32.55 2.40 5.14
N TRP A 333 31.82 3.09 4.27
CA TRP A 333 31.47 4.50 4.45
C TRP A 333 29.96 4.65 4.57
N GLY A 334 29.52 5.30 5.63
CA GLY A 334 28.13 5.63 5.89
C GLY A 334 28.04 7.05 6.42
N LEU A 335 27.13 7.84 5.84
CA LEU A 335 26.86 9.19 6.33
C LEU A 335 26.14 9.10 7.70
N PRO A 336 26.49 9.92 8.70
CA PRO A 336 25.80 9.93 9.98
C PRO A 336 24.30 10.16 9.80
N ARG A 337 23.46 9.44 10.56
CA ARG A 337 21.99 9.50 10.44
C ARG A 337 21.43 10.91 10.59
N LEU A 338 22.06 11.75 11.41
CA LEU A 338 21.66 13.14 11.63
C LEU A 338 21.81 14.02 10.39
N ILE A 339 22.71 13.66 9.46
CA ILE A 339 22.92 14.36 8.19
C ILE A 339 22.12 13.66 7.09
N ALA A 340 22.18 12.34 7.05
CA ALA A 340 21.52 11.53 6.02
C ALA A 340 19.99 11.63 6.07
N GLY A 341 19.41 11.76 7.26
CA GLY A 341 17.97 11.89 7.48
C GLY A 341 17.39 13.14 6.83
N PRO A 342 17.80 14.35 7.26
CA PRO A 342 17.35 15.60 6.65
C PRO A 342 17.63 15.67 5.14
N LEU A 343 18.77 15.13 4.67
CA LEU A 343 19.09 15.08 3.25
C LEU A 343 18.09 14.20 2.46
N THR A 344 17.77 13.02 2.99
CA THR A 344 16.82 12.09 2.36
C THR A 344 15.41 12.69 2.33
N VAL A 345 14.94 13.21 3.46
CA VAL A 345 13.61 13.84 3.54
C VAL A 345 13.56 15.08 2.65
N GLY A 346 14.59 15.92 2.68
CA GLY A 346 14.71 17.09 1.80
C GLY A 346 14.64 16.72 0.32
N PHE A 347 15.37 15.68 -0.10
CA PHE A 347 15.31 15.17 -1.48
C PHE A 347 13.90 14.69 -1.85
N VAL A 348 13.25 13.91 -0.99
CA VAL A 348 11.87 13.45 -1.22
C VAL A 348 10.92 14.64 -1.33
N MET A 349 11.04 15.64 -0.46
CA MET A 349 10.20 16.84 -0.47
C MET A 349 10.40 17.68 -1.72
N VAL A 350 11.64 17.94 -2.12
CA VAL A 350 11.96 18.72 -3.33
C VAL A 350 11.43 18.02 -4.59
N THR A 351 11.66 16.72 -4.72
CA THR A 351 11.16 15.96 -5.86
C THR A 351 9.62 15.84 -5.85
N ALA A 352 9.00 15.75 -4.67
CA ALA A 352 7.54 15.77 -4.55
C ALA A 352 6.97 17.12 -4.97
N PHE A 353 7.56 18.24 -4.54
CA PHE A 353 7.14 19.59 -4.94
C PHE A 353 7.26 19.81 -6.44
N TRP A 354 8.25 19.19 -7.07
CA TRP A 354 8.48 19.34 -8.50
C TRP A 354 7.54 18.47 -9.35
N LEU A 355 7.34 17.20 -9.01
CA LEU A 355 6.69 16.24 -9.91
C LEU A 355 5.39 15.62 -9.37
N PHE A 356 5.19 15.63 -8.05
CA PHE A 356 4.02 14.98 -7.42
C PHE A 356 2.89 15.98 -7.15
N PHE A 357 3.21 17.12 -6.53
CA PHE A 357 2.22 18.11 -6.14
C PHE A 357 1.50 18.78 -7.32
N PRO A 358 2.16 19.14 -8.43
CA PRO A 358 1.47 19.72 -9.58
C PRO A 358 0.32 18.83 -10.08
N GLU A 359 0.58 17.53 -10.24
CA GLU A 359 -0.44 16.55 -10.63
C GLU A 359 -1.51 16.32 -9.56
N PHE A 360 -1.11 16.30 -8.29
CA PHE A 360 -2.06 16.12 -7.19
C PHE A 360 -3.06 17.28 -7.12
N LEU A 361 -2.58 18.51 -7.35
CA LEU A 361 -3.40 19.71 -7.41
C LEU A 361 -4.25 19.76 -8.69
N ARG A 362 -3.74 19.28 -9.83
CA ARG A 362 -4.49 19.18 -11.10
C ARG A 362 -5.75 18.33 -10.99
N CYS A 363 -5.78 17.37 -10.07
CA CYS A 363 -6.94 16.51 -9.83
C CYS A 363 -8.04 17.18 -8.98
N ASN A 364 -7.90 18.47 -8.63
CA ASN A 364 -8.76 19.18 -7.68
C ASN A 364 -8.94 18.42 -6.36
N SER A 365 -7.90 17.66 -5.97
CA SER A 365 -7.99 16.68 -4.89
C SER A 365 -8.37 17.31 -3.56
N ILE A 366 -7.90 18.53 -3.34
CA ILE A 366 -8.07 19.25 -2.08
C ILE A 366 -9.51 19.75 -1.96
N SER A 367 -10.01 20.48 -2.96
CA SER A 367 -11.40 20.95 -3.00
C SER A 367 -12.37 19.79 -2.83
N ARG A 368 -12.16 18.68 -3.55
CA ARG A 368 -13.05 17.52 -3.48
C ARG A 368 -12.99 16.81 -2.14
N ALA A 369 -11.81 16.69 -1.53
CA ALA A 369 -11.70 16.15 -0.18
C ALA A 369 -12.45 17.03 0.84
N PHE A 370 -12.36 18.36 0.71
CA PHE A 370 -13.15 19.28 1.54
C PHE A 370 -14.64 19.13 1.36
N ASP A 371 -15.11 19.06 0.11
CA ASP A 371 -16.53 18.87 -0.20
C ASP A 371 -17.04 17.55 0.41
N GLU A 372 -16.24 16.49 0.34
CA GLU A 372 -16.55 15.19 0.95
C GLU A 372 -16.55 15.24 2.49
N TYR A 373 -15.58 15.91 3.10
CA TYR A 373 -15.55 16.10 4.56
C TYR A 373 -16.73 16.95 5.05
N ALA A 374 -17.11 17.99 4.31
CA ALA A 374 -18.27 18.82 4.63
C ALA A 374 -19.58 18.03 4.51
N ALA A 375 -19.74 17.23 3.45
CA ALA A 375 -20.90 16.36 3.27
C ALA A 375 -20.98 15.30 4.39
N MET A 376 -19.86 14.68 4.77
CA MET A 376 -19.81 13.73 5.88
C MET A 376 -20.17 14.40 7.22
N GLY A 377 -19.65 15.60 7.46
CA GLY A 377 -19.97 16.38 8.66
C GLY A 377 -21.45 16.74 8.75
N ALA A 378 -22.06 17.15 7.64
CA ALA A 378 -23.50 17.41 7.55
C ALA A 378 -24.32 16.14 7.85
N PHE A 379 -23.99 15.02 7.20
CA PHE A 379 -24.66 13.74 7.43
C PHE A 379 -24.61 13.29 8.89
N VAL A 380 -23.44 13.37 9.55
CA VAL A 380 -23.31 13.00 10.97
C VAL A 380 -24.14 13.92 11.86
N LYS A 381 -24.19 15.22 11.54
CA LYS A 381 -25.01 16.18 12.28
C LYS A 381 -26.49 15.84 12.15
N ASP A 382 -26.97 15.56 10.93
CA ASP A 382 -28.37 15.23 10.67
C ASP A 382 -28.78 13.91 11.33
N VAL A 383 -27.92 12.89 11.29
CA VAL A 383 -28.12 11.63 12.03
C VAL A 383 -28.14 11.87 13.53
N GLY A 384 -27.22 12.69 14.04
CA GLY A 384 -27.17 13.08 15.45
C GLY A 384 -28.43 13.78 15.90
N GLU A 385 -28.93 14.74 15.12
CA GLU A 385 -30.19 15.43 15.36
C GLU A 385 -31.37 14.45 15.30
N ALA A 386 -31.46 13.59 14.27
CA ALA A 386 -32.52 12.59 14.15
C ALA A 386 -32.55 11.59 15.32
N LEU A 387 -31.39 11.13 15.80
CA LEU A 387 -31.28 10.27 16.98
C LEU A 387 -31.67 11.03 18.25
N THR A 388 -31.29 12.29 18.37
CA THR A 388 -31.64 13.13 19.53
C THR A 388 -33.15 13.40 19.56
N PHE A 389 -33.78 13.78 18.43
CA PHE A 389 -35.22 14.01 18.30
C PHE A 389 -36.04 12.72 18.42
N GLY A 390 -35.56 11.58 17.90
CA GLY A 390 -36.20 10.27 18.09
C GLY A 390 -36.21 9.84 19.57
N THR A 391 -35.23 10.29 20.35
CA THR A 391 -35.18 10.04 21.80
C THR A 391 -36.20 10.90 22.56
N PHE A 392 -36.48 12.13 22.11
CA PHE A 392 -37.49 13.00 22.73
C PHE A 392 -38.94 12.57 22.40
N HIS A 393 -39.20 12.00 21.23
CA HIS A 393 -40.53 11.50 20.90
C HIS A 393 -40.94 10.23 21.67
N ASN A 394 -39.97 9.42 22.10
CA ASN A 394 -40.23 8.24 22.95
C ASN A 394 -40.38 8.55 24.45
N VAL A 395 -40.17 9.80 24.89
CA VAL A 395 -40.32 10.21 26.31
C VAL A 395 -41.64 10.96 26.56
N SER A 396 -42.49 11.14 25.54
CA SER A 396 -43.74 11.93 25.64
C SER A 396 -45.03 11.09 25.66
N VAL A 397 -44.94 9.81 26.03
CA VAL A 397 -46.13 8.96 26.24
C VAL A 397 -46.00 8.24 27.58
N VAL A 398 -46.28 8.96 28.66
CA VAL A 398 -46.79 8.40 29.93
C VAL A 398 -47.85 9.35 30.48
#